data_AF-A0A9N7KYF9-F1
#
_entry.id   AF-A0A9N7KYF9-F1
#
_cell.length_a   1.000
_cell.length_b   1.000
_cell.length_c   1.000
_cell.angle_alpha   90.00
_cell.angle_beta   90.00
_cell.angle_gamma   90.00
#
_symmetry.space_group_name_H-M   'P 1'
#
loop_
_entity.id
_entity.type
_entity.pdbx_description
1 polymer ?
#
loop_
_entity_poly.entity_id
_entity_poly.type
_entity_poly.pdbx_seq_one_letter_code
_entity_poly.pdbx_strand_id
1 'polypeptide(L)'
;MAATLLSDDEVSQENAWGQLAAFIETPVTLKAIRAANREERASLLQHALRKSTLLVDESRAAACAFIATQVAPGSLEHLELLRNAADPSVSAWYSLYAALQSPKEILSGQGGFGVRLLRDMARAEGHIDRPSADLAYRELKALERIGIDAVSRRLGHVGEIEVELLPFVTSSFTYQAKAGRPRVEQHQLSFEADQPTLPAAAEISTKARISQLLSNLSALVQELPDPNSEPSTLRRGRRRQQ
;
A
#
# COMPACT_ATOMS: atom_id res chain seq x y z
N MET A 1 12.18 -13.68 11.69
CA MET A 1 13.28 -13.60 10.70
C MET A 1 13.54 -12.17 10.24
N ALA A 2 12.55 -11.43 9.75
CA ALA A 2 12.76 -10.04 9.36
C ALA A 2 13.20 -9.13 10.53
N ALA A 3 12.59 -9.29 11.72
CA ALA A 3 12.96 -8.51 12.90
C ALA A 3 14.37 -8.84 13.44
N THR A 4 14.85 -10.07 13.26
CA THR A 4 16.20 -10.51 13.69
C THR A 4 17.31 -9.95 12.80
N LEU A 5 16.99 -9.45 11.59
CA LEU A 5 17.96 -8.68 10.79
C LEU A 5 18.20 -7.27 11.35
N LEU A 6 17.32 -6.79 12.24
CA LEU A 6 17.38 -5.46 12.82
C LEU A 6 17.84 -5.47 14.29
N SER A 7 18.05 -6.64 14.89
CA SER A 7 18.57 -6.76 16.26
C SER A 7 20.07 -6.47 16.31
N ASP A 8 20.58 -5.90 17.40
CA ASP A 8 22.01 -5.56 17.54
C ASP A 8 22.98 -6.77 17.60
N ASP A 9 22.47 -8.00 17.67
CA ASP A 9 23.29 -9.21 17.69
C ASP A 9 23.76 -9.63 16.28
N GLU A 10 25.05 -9.43 15.99
CA GLU A 10 25.68 -9.79 14.71
C GLU A 10 25.52 -11.27 14.35
N VAL A 11 25.58 -12.18 15.33
CA VAL A 11 25.53 -13.62 15.06
C VAL A 11 24.13 -14.03 14.62
N SER A 12 23.12 -13.50 15.30
CA SER A 12 21.72 -13.70 14.92
C SER A 12 21.40 -13.07 13.56
N GLN A 13 21.95 -11.89 13.26
CA GLN A 13 21.80 -11.25 11.95
C GLN A 13 22.38 -12.11 10.83
N GLU A 14 23.61 -12.61 10.98
CA GLU A 14 24.28 -13.41 9.94
C GLU A 14 23.54 -14.74 9.70
N ASN A 15 23.05 -15.39 10.76
CA ASN A 15 22.25 -16.60 10.64
C ASN A 15 20.91 -16.34 9.93
N ALA A 16 20.21 -15.26 10.29
CA ALA A 16 18.95 -14.87 9.65
C ALA A 16 19.17 -14.51 8.18
N TRP A 17 20.28 -13.82 7.88
CA TRP A 17 20.67 -13.48 6.52
C TRP A 17 21.01 -14.73 5.71
N GLY A 18 21.77 -15.68 6.24
CA GLY A 18 22.09 -16.92 5.55
C GLY A 18 20.85 -17.72 5.13
N GLN A 19 19.80 -17.71 5.95
CA GLN A 19 18.51 -18.34 5.61
C GLN A 19 17.77 -17.56 4.51
N LEU A 20 17.73 -16.23 4.61
CA LEU A 20 17.02 -15.38 3.66
C LEU A 20 17.73 -15.26 2.30
N ALA A 21 19.05 -15.28 2.30
CA ALA A 21 19.90 -15.15 1.11
C ALA A 21 20.20 -16.49 0.43
N ALA A 22 19.68 -17.62 0.94
CA ALA A 22 19.94 -18.95 0.37
C ALA A 22 19.52 -19.09 -1.11
N PHE A 23 18.59 -18.25 -1.59
CA PHE A 23 18.20 -18.23 -3.01
C PHE A 23 19.19 -17.47 -3.91
N ILE A 24 20.07 -16.66 -3.31
CA ILE A 24 21.12 -15.94 -4.01
C ILE A 24 22.27 -16.93 -4.16
N GLU A 25 22.48 -17.44 -5.38
CA GLU A 25 23.47 -18.49 -5.70
C GLU A 25 24.90 -18.11 -5.28
N THR A 26 25.17 -16.82 -5.09
CA THR A 26 26.41 -16.31 -4.52
C THR A 26 26.34 -16.28 -2.98
N PRO A 27 27.25 -16.98 -2.27
CA PRO A 27 27.34 -16.90 -0.83
C PRO A 27 27.89 -15.53 -0.44
N VAL A 28 26.99 -14.59 -0.14
CA VAL A 28 27.35 -13.25 0.29
C VAL A 28 27.03 -13.11 1.77
N THR A 29 28.03 -12.80 2.58
CA THR A 29 27.86 -12.53 4.02
C THR A 29 27.43 -11.08 4.25
N LEU A 30 26.76 -10.80 5.38
CA LEU A 30 26.38 -9.41 5.71
C LEU A 30 27.61 -8.52 5.83
N LYS A 31 28.70 -9.05 6.39
CA LYS A 31 29.99 -8.33 6.47
C LYS A 31 30.52 -7.96 5.09
N ALA A 32 30.40 -8.84 4.11
CA ALA A 32 30.77 -8.53 2.73
C ALA A 32 29.88 -7.44 2.12
N ILE A 33 28.56 -7.49 2.35
CA ILE A 33 27.62 -6.46 1.86
C ILE A 33 27.94 -5.10 2.46
N ARG A 34 28.24 -5.03 3.78
CA ARG A 34 28.57 -3.78 4.46
C ARG A 34 29.91 -3.20 4.01
N ALA A 35 30.88 -4.06 3.69
CA ALA A 35 32.19 -3.65 3.19
C ALA A 35 32.18 -3.25 1.70
N ALA A 36 31.19 -3.74 0.94
CA ALA A 36 31.04 -3.46 -0.48
C ALA A 36 30.69 -1.99 -0.75
N ASN A 37 31.15 -1.47 -1.89
CA ASN A 37 30.82 -0.12 -2.31
C ASN A 37 29.34 0.00 -2.75
N ARG A 38 28.84 1.22 -2.98
CA ARG A 38 27.43 1.45 -3.39
C ARG A 38 27.08 0.73 -4.69
N GLU A 39 27.98 0.70 -5.66
CA GLU A 39 27.75 0.10 -7.00
C GLU A 39 27.70 -1.44 -6.94
N GLU A 40 28.54 -2.06 -6.14
CA GLU A 40 28.55 -3.49 -5.87
C GLU A 40 27.25 -3.93 -5.19
N ARG A 41 26.80 -3.18 -4.17
CA ARG A 41 25.50 -3.42 -3.51
C ARG A 41 24.33 -3.27 -4.48
N ALA A 42 24.36 -2.27 -5.35
CA ALA A 42 23.34 -2.06 -6.38
C ALA A 42 23.34 -3.21 -7.42
N SER A 43 24.51 -3.68 -7.82
CA SER A 43 24.66 -4.83 -8.73
C SER A 43 24.11 -6.11 -8.11
N LEU A 44 24.36 -6.32 -6.82
CA LEU A 44 23.81 -7.43 -6.05
C LEU A 44 22.28 -7.35 -5.96
N LEU A 45 21.72 -6.16 -5.72
CA LEU A 45 20.26 -5.93 -5.73
C LEU A 45 19.65 -6.30 -7.07
N GLN A 46 20.22 -5.82 -8.18
CA GLN A 46 19.73 -6.14 -9.52
C GLN A 46 19.77 -7.66 -9.79
N HIS A 47 20.84 -8.34 -9.35
CA HIS A 47 20.94 -9.79 -9.46
C HIS A 47 19.85 -10.50 -8.66
N ALA A 48 19.63 -10.09 -7.40
CA ALA A 48 18.60 -10.67 -6.53
C ALA A 48 17.18 -10.45 -7.11
N LEU A 49 16.87 -9.25 -7.61
CA LEU A 49 15.57 -8.93 -8.23
C LEU A 49 15.29 -9.77 -9.47
N ARG A 50 16.28 -10.00 -10.33
CA ARG A 50 16.12 -10.86 -11.52
C ARG A 50 15.79 -12.32 -11.17
N LYS A 51 16.21 -12.79 -9.98
CA LYS A 51 15.96 -14.15 -9.51
C LYS A 51 14.65 -14.25 -8.72
N SER A 52 14.19 -13.15 -8.10
CA SER A 52 12.95 -13.13 -7.31
C SER A 52 11.68 -13.08 -8.17
N THR A 53 11.72 -12.52 -9.39
CA THR A 53 10.58 -12.45 -10.32
C THR A 53 9.97 -13.79 -10.71
N LEU A 54 10.68 -14.91 -10.46
CA LEU A 54 10.24 -16.24 -10.85
C LEU A 54 9.29 -16.90 -9.85
N LEU A 55 9.27 -16.50 -8.57
CA LEU A 55 8.43 -17.10 -7.53
C LEU A 55 8.07 -16.08 -6.44
N VAL A 56 6.77 -15.97 -6.13
CA VAL A 56 6.25 -15.16 -5.03
C VAL A 56 6.56 -15.86 -3.71
N ASP A 57 7.70 -15.53 -3.13
CA ASP A 57 8.12 -15.97 -1.80
C ASP A 57 8.45 -14.73 -0.97
N GLU A 58 7.69 -14.56 0.11
CA GLU A 58 7.81 -13.42 1.03
C GLU A 58 9.23 -13.28 1.59
N SER A 59 9.92 -14.41 1.79
CA SER A 59 11.31 -14.42 2.29
C SER A 59 12.27 -13.80 1.28
N ARG A 60 12.06 -14.07 -0.02
CA ARG A 60 12.88 -13.47 -1.11
C ARG A 60 12.58 -12.00 -1.25
N ALA A 61 11.31 -11.60 -1.09
CA ALA A 61 10.93 -10.21 -1.13
C ALA A 61 11.58 -9.42 0.02
N ALA A 62 11.55 -9.99 1.23
CA ALA A 62 12.24 -9.45 2.39
C ALA A 62 13.76 -9.35 2.17
N ALA A 63 14.40 -10.37 1.60
CA ALA A 63 15.84 -10.33 1.31
C ALA A 63 16.21 -9.25 0.28
N CYS A 64 15.46 -9.14 -0.82
CA CYS A 64 15.67 -8.11 -1.84
C CYS A 64 15.50 -6.70 -1.24
N ALA A 65 14.43 -6.52 -0.45
CA ALA A 65 14.19 -5.28 0.28
C ALA A 65 15.32 -4.94 1.25
N PHE A 66 15.83 -5.92 1.98
CA PHE A 66 16.94 -5.72 2.90
C PHE A 66 18.21 -5.28 2.14
N ILE A 67 18.55 -5.92 1.02
CA ILE A 67 19.67 -5.49 0.16
C ILE A 67 19.46 -4.05 -0.30
N ALA A 68 18.24 -3.69 -0.72
CA ALA A 68 17.95 -2.33 -1.16
C ALA A 68 18.20 -1.30 -0.04
N THR A 69 17.90 -1.63 1.22
CA THR A 69 18.29 -0.76 2.36
C THR A 69 19.80 -0.66 2.54
N GLN A 70 20.57 -1.67 2.16
CA GLN A 70 22.03 -1.57 2.20
C GLN A 70 22.57 -0.66 1.09
N VAL A 71 21.89 -0.50 -0.05
CA VAL A 71 22.35 0.38 -1.15
C VAL A 71 22.33 1.86 -0.74
N ALA A 72 21.20 2.30 -0.16
CA ALA A 72 21.06 3.63 0.44
C ALA A 72 20.36 3.48 1.80
N PRO A 73 21.16 3.30 2.88
CA PRO A 73 20.59 3.14 4.22
C PRO A 73 19.82 4.39 4.59
N GLY A 74 18.57 4.19 4.98
CA GLY A 74 17.69 5.24 5.49
C GLY A 74 16.98 6.14 4.50
N SER A 75 17.26 5.95 3.22
CA SER A 75 16.57 6.65 2.14
C SER A 75 15.43 5.80 1.57
N LEU A 76 14.42 6.46 1.01
CA LEU A 76 13.38 5.85 0.18
C LEU A 76 13.62 6.06 -1.32
N GLU A 77 14.82 6.51 -1.72
CA GLU A 77 15.22 6.75 -3.12
C GLU A 77 14.86 5.61 -4.08
N HIS A 78 15.00 4.35 -3.63
CA HIS A 78 14.78 3.19 -4.48
C HIS A 78 13.32 2.70 -4.51
N LEU A 79 12.40 3.36 -3.79
CA LEU A 79 11.02 2.89 -3.68
C LEU A 79 10.30 2.86 -5.02
N GLU A 80 10.46 3.90 -5.85
CA GLU A 80 9.87 3.94 -7.18
C GLU A 80 10.44 2.86 -8.11
N LEU A 81 11.75 2.65 -8.04
CA LEU A 81 12.42 1.59 -8.80
C LEU A 81 11.88 0.22 -8.40
N LEU A 82 11.78 -0.05 -7.10
CA LEU A 82 11.25 -1.33 -6.60
C LEU A 82 9.78 -1.51 -6.95
N ARG A 83 8.96 -0.45 -6.90
CA ARG A 83 7.55 -0.49 -7.28
C ARG A 83 7.36 -0.89 -8.75
N ASN A 84 8.26 -0.47 -9.63
CA ASN A 84 8.15 -0.72 -11.06
C ASN A 84 8.84 -2.03 -11.48
N ALA A 85 9.91 -2.43 -10.79
CA ALA A 85 10.76 -3.55 -11.19
C ALA A 85 10.49 -4.85 -10.41
N ALA A 86 9.74 -4.80 -9.31
CA ALA A 86 9.57 -5.92 -8.39
C ALA A 86 8.11 -6.14 -7.98
N ASP A 87 7.88 -7.28 -7.33
CA ASP A 87 6.62 -7.59 -6.66
C ASP A 87 6.32 -6.53 -5.57
N PRO A 88 5.06 -6.07 -5.40
CA PRO A 88 4.70 -5.08 -4.38
C PRO A 88 5.15 -5.43 -2.95
N SER A 89 5.30 -6.72 -2.65
CA SER A 89 5.83 -7.18 -1.36
C SER A 89 7.25 -6.68 -1.11
N VAL A 90 8.10 -6.53 -2.13
CA VAL A 90 9.46 -6.01 -1.99
C VAL A 90 9.43 -4.55 -1.55
N SER A 91 8.57 -3.73 -2.18
CA SER A 91 8.42 -2.32 -1.81
C SER A 91 7.86 -2.17 -0.40
N ALA A 92 6.93 -3.03 0.02
CA ALA A 92 6.40 -3.04 1.37
C ALA A 92 7.51 -3.36 2.41
N TRP A 93 8.29 -4.42 2.18
CA TRP A 93 9.41 -4.78 3.06
C TRP A 93 10.49 -3.69 3.08
N TYR A 94 10.79 -3.07 1.94
CA TYR A 94 11.80 -2.01 1.86
C TYR A 94 11.38 -0.80 2.67
N SER A 95 10.12 -0.38 2.53
CA SER A 95 9.55 0.73 3.30
C SER A 95 9.62 0.44 4.80
N LEU A 96 9.29 -0.80 5.21
CA LEU A 96 9.36 -1.22 6.61
C LEU A 96 10.81 -1.19 7.15
N TYR A 97 11.76 -1.79 6.43
CA TYR A 97 13.15 -1.81 6.87
C TYR A 97 13.76 -0.41 6.93
N ALA A 98 13.50 0.44 5.93
CA ALA A 98 13.96 1.81 5.92
C ALA A 98 13.40 2.58 7.12
N ALA A 99 12.09 2.45 7.40
CA ALA A 99 11.43 3.09 8.54
C ALA A 99 12.03 2.68 9.89
N LEU A 100 12.43 1.42 10.03
CA LEU A 100 13.02 0.89 11.26
C LEU A 100 14.50 1.27 11.44
N GLN A 101 15.28 1.37 10.35
CA GLN A 101 16.72 1.66 10.42
C GLN A 101 17.03 3.12 10.74
N SER A 102 16.30 4.07 10.16
CA SER A 102 16.59 5.50 10.34
C SER A 102 15.31 6.34 10.29
N PRO A 103 14.53 6.34 11.39
CA PRO A 103 13.28 7.08 11.43
C PRO A 103 13.50 8.57 11.09
N LYS A 104 14.62 9.18 11.47
CA LYS A 104 14.84 10.63 11.31
C LYS A 104 14.81 11.13 9.87
N GLU A 105 15.45 10.44 8.92
CA GLU A 105 15.51 10.87 7.52
C GLU A 105 14.16 10.68 6.80
N ILE A 106 13.45 9.62 7.14
CA ILE A 106 12.11 9.35 6.60
C ILE A 106 11.09 10.31 7.19
N LEU A 107 11.25 10.66 8.47
CA LEU A 107 10.38 11.64 9.14
C LEU A 107 10.57 13.05 8.56
N SER A 108 11.82 13.46 8.29
CA SER A 108 12.13 14.78 7.73
C SER A 108 11.95 14.86 6.20
N GLY A 109 11.89 13.72 5.51
CA GLY A 109 11.61 13.62 4.09
C GLY A 109 10.25 14.22 3.70
N GLN A 110 10.13 14.61 2.42
CA GLN A 110 8.88 15.11 1.83
C GLN A 110 8.24 16.27 2.62
N GLY A 111 9.05 17.27 2.99
CA GLY A 111 8.56 18.49 3.65
C GLY A 111 8.11 18.29 5.11
N GLY A 112 8.65 17.28 5.81
CA GLY A 112 8.31 17.00 7.21
C GLY A 112 6.96 16.29 7.40
N PHE A 113 6.42 15.68 6.34
CA PHE A 113 5.19 14.88 6.41
C PHE A 113 5.31 13.76 7.45
N GLY A 114 6.44 13.06 7.49
CA GLY A 114 6.62 11.97 8.45
C GLY A 114 6.66 12.47 9.90
N VAL A 115 7.29 13.61 10.19
CA VAL A 115 7.22 14.24 11.53
C VAL A 115 5.78 14.58 11.91
N ARG A 116 4.99 15.10 10.97
CA ARG A 116 3.56 15.40 11.20
C ARG A 116 2.79 14.12 11.50
N LEU A 117 2.97 13.08 10.69
CA LEU A 117 2.34 11.78 10.89
C LEU A 117 2.69 11.17 12.26
N LEU A 118 3.98 11.20 12.65
CA LEU A 118 4.43 10.69 13.94
C LEU A 118 3.81 11.48 15.10
N ARG A 119 3.80 12.81 15.00
CA ARG A 119 3.18 13.67 16.01
C ARG A 119 1.70 13.35 16.17
N ASP A 120 1.01 13.17 15.05
CA ASP A 120 -0.42 12.92 15.02
C ASP A 120 -0.72 11.52 15.58
N MET A 121 0.05 10.49 15.22
CA MET A 121 -0.05 9.14 15.81
C MET A 121 0.32 9.07 17.29
N ALA A 122 1.28 9.89 17.75
CA ALA A 122 1.69 9.96 19.14
C ALA A 122 0.70 10.75 20.01
N ARG A 123 -0.29 11.41 19.39
CA ARG A 123 -1.32 12.16 20.10
C ARG A 123 -2.26 11.16 20.79
N ALA A 124 -2.30 11.23 22.11
CA ALA A 124 -3.32 10.55 22.89
C ALA A 124 -4.51 11.51 23.04
N GLU A 125 -5.62 11.22 22.36
CA GLU A 125 -6.88 11.91 22.61
C GLU A 125 -7.72 11.17 23.65
N GLY A 126 -8.37 11.92 24.53
CA GLY A 126 -9.35 11.41 25.46
C GLY A 126 -10.71 11.23 24.80
N HIS A 127 -11.55 10.37 25.37
CA HIS A 127 -12.92 10.10 24.87
C HIS A 127 -13.86 11.32 24.87
N ILE A 128 -13.43 12.44 25.47
CA ILE A 128 -14.20 13.68 25.62
C ILE A 128 -13.65 14.77 24.68
N ASP A 129 -12.55 14.49 23.97
CA ASP A 129 -11.98 15.43 23.03
C ASP A 129 -12.93 15.63 21.84
N ARG A 130 -12.85 16.81 21.24
CA ARG A 130 -13.66 17.14 20.08
C ARG A 130 -13.15 16.35 18.87
N PRO A 131 -14.05 15.89 17.97
CA PRO A 131 -13.62 15.23 16.74
C PRO A 131 -12.72 16.17 15.92
N SER A 132 -11.63 15.61 15.40
CA SER A 132 -10.59 16.35 14.66
C SER A 132 -10.78 16.32 13.14
N ALA A 133 -11.73 15.53 12.64
CA ALA A 133 -12.09 15.42 11.23
C ALA A 133 -13.61 15.41 11.05
N ASP A 134 -14.08 15.80 9.86
CA ASP A 134 -15.50 15.73 9.51
C ASP A 134 -15.96 14.28 9.26
N LEU A 135 -15.10 13.46 8.65
CA LEU A 135 -15.41 12.09 8.21
C LEU A 135 -14.20 11.17 8.35
N ALA A 136 -14.43 9.89 8.66
CA ALA A 136 -13.39 8.86 8.53
C ALA A 136 -13.25 8.40 7.07
N TYR A 137 -12.06 7.95 6.67
CA TYR A 137 -11.80 7.45 5.31
C TYR A 137 -12.73 6.30 4.92
N ARG A 138 -13.10 5.44 5.87
CA ARG A 138 -14.07 4.36 5.64
C ARG A 138 -15.47 4.91 5.33
N GLU A 139 -15.87 6.00 5.96
CA GLU A 139 -17.14 6.67 5.71
C GLU A 139 -17.11 7.38 4.36
N LEU A 140 -16.01 8.07 4.03
CA LEU A 140 -15.80 8.67 2.71
C LEU A 140 -15.95 7.62 1.60
N LYS A 141 -15.33 6.44 1.78
CA LYS A 141 -15.43 5.32 0.84
C LYS A 141 -16.86 4.76 0.72
N ALA A 142 -17.63 4.77 1.81
CA ALA A 142 -19.05 4.39 1.75
C ALA A 142 -19.88 5.46 1.01
N LEU A 143 -19.56 6.74 1.21
CA LEU A 143 -20.22 7.89 0.59
C LEU A 143 -19.89 8.06 -0.89
N GLU A 144 -18.76 7.54 -1.36
CA GLU A 144 -18.39 7.52 -2.79
C GLU A 144 -19.53 6.97 -3.68
N ARG A 145 -20.27 5.97 -3.19
CA ARG A 145 -21.38 5.33 -3.91
C ARG A 145 -22.65 6.19 -3.99
N ILE A 146 -22.83 7.11 -3.05
CA ILE A 146 -24.04 7.94 -2.88
C ILE A 146 -23.80 9.35 -3.44
N GLY A 147 -22.54 9.79 -3.49
CA GLY A 147 -22.12 11.13 -3.88
C GLY A 147 -21.96 12.06 -2.67
N ILE A 148 -20.80 12.72 -2.60
CA ILE A 148 -20.41 13.64 -1.52
C ILE A 148 -21.36 14.85 -1.41
N ASP A 149 -22.00 15.25 -2.51
CA ASP A 149 -22.92 16.39 -2.56
C ASP A 149 -24.08 16.26 -1.56
N ALA A 150 -24.54 15.04 -1.26
CA ALA A 150 -25.62 14.80 -0.31
C ALA A 150 -25.24 15.11 1.14
N VAL A 151 -23.96 14.96 1.48
CA VAL A 151 -23.43 15.11 2.85
C VAL A 151 -22.76 16.47 3.04
N SER A 152 -22.31 17.11 1.95
CA SER A 152 -21.66 18.43 1.91
C SER A 152 -22.31 19.50 2.79
N ARG A 153 -23.65 19.53 2.88
CA ARG A 153 -24.41 20.53 3.66
C ARG A 153 -24.28 20.38 5.17
N ARG A 154 -23.76 19.25 5.65
CA ARG A 154 -23.62 18.93 7.08
C ARG A 154 -22.17 18.98 7.57
N LEU A 155 -21.23 19.28 6.68
CA LEU A 155 -19.81 19.36 7.01
C LEU A 155 -19.48 20.74 7.63
N GLY A 156 -18.45 20.78 8.47
CA GLY A 156 -18.05 22.02 9.15
C GLY A 156 -17.50 23.08 8.19
N HIS A 157 -16.93 22.65 7.06
CA HIS A 157 -16.24 23.51 6.10
C HIS A 157 -16.91 23.51 4.72
N VAL A 158 -17.01 24.69 4.10
CA VAL A 158 -17.63 24.85 2.77
C VAL A 158 -16.59 24.59 1.68
N GLY A 159 -16.80 23.54 0.89
CA GLY A 159 -15.93 23.18 -0.24
C GLY A 159 -14.63 22.46 0.14
N GLU A 160 -14.46 22.14 1.41
CA GLU A 160 -13.36 21.34 1.96
C GLU A 160 -13.93 20.28 2.90
N ILE A 161 -13.33 19.09 2.91
CA ILE A 161 -13.67 18.00 3.83
C ILE A 161 -12.39 17.59 4.53
N GLU A 162 -12.39 17.62 5.85
CA GLU A 162 -11.32 17.01 6.63
C GLU A 162 -11.63 15.52 6.83
N VAL A 163 -10.75 14.68 6.32
CA VAL A 163 -10.90 13.23 6.32
C VAL A 163 -9.82 12.59 7.18
N GLU A 164 -10.24 11.78 8.14
CA GLU A 164 -9.34 10.97 8.96
C GLU A 164 -8.95 9.70 8.19
N LEU A 165 -7.68 9.61 7.78
CA LEU A 165 -7.13 8.47 7.02
C LEU A 165 -6.83 7.27 7.92
N LEU A 166 -6.26 7.57 9.09
CA LEU A 166 -5.94 6.68 10.20
C LEU A 166 -6.24 7.45 11.49
N PRO A 167 -6.37 6.78 12.66
CA PRO A 167 -6.56 7.48 13.92
C PRO A 167 -5.62 8.68 14.05
N PHE A 168 -6.20 9.88 14.20
CA PHE A 168 -5.52 11.17 14.33
C PHE A 168 -4.80 11.71 13.10
N VAL A 169 -4.72 10.95 12.00
CA VAL A 169 -4.10 11.37 10.74
C VAL A 169 -5.16 11.97 9.84
N THR A 170 -5.25 13.30 9.83
CA THR A 170 -6.24 14.03 9.02
C THR A 170 -5.62 14.59 7.74
N SER A 171 -6.42 14.60 6.67
CA SER A 171 -6.07 15.21 5.39
C SER A 171 -7.28 15.95 4.86
N SER A 172 -7.06 17.15 4.30
CA SER A 172 -8.14 17.95 3.77
C SER A 172 -8.26 17.82 2.25
N PHE A 173 -9.48 17.63 1.78
CA PHE A 173 -9.80 17.44 0.38
C PHE A 173 -10.74 18.54 -0.08
N THR A 174 -10.35 19.26 -1.13
CA THR A 174 -11.25 20.23 -1.77
C THR A 174 -12.21 19.49 -2.68
N TYR A 175 -13.50 19.82 -2.58
CA TYR A 175 -14.53 19.30 -3.48
C TYR A 175 -15.32 20.47 -4.05
N GLN A 176 -15.37 20.53 -5.38
CA GLN A 176 -16.25 21.48 -6.06
C GLN A 176 -17.64 20.86 -6.12
N ALA A 177 -18.49 21.17 -5.14
CA ALA A 177 -19.93 21.06 -5.35
C ALA A 177 -20.24 21.85 -6.63
N LYS A 178 -20.88 21.22 -7.63
CA LYS A 178 -21.13 21.81 -8.96
C LYS A 178 -21.91 23.13 -8.83
N ALA A 179 -21.18 24.23 -8.65
CA ALA A 179 -21.65 25.59 -8.71
C ALA A 179 -20.67 26.32 -9.64
N GLY A 180 -21.11 26.55 -10.88
CA GLY A 180 -20.29 27.06 -11.98
C GLY A 180 -19.69 28.44 -11.72
N ARG A 181 -18.54 28.50 -11.06
CA ARG A 181 -17.64 29.65 -11.10
C ARG A 181 -16.20 29.19 -11.28
N PRO A 182 -15.47 29.73 -12.26
CA PRO A 182 -14.03 29.51 -12.35
C PRO A 182 -13.37 30.27 -11.18
N ARG A 183 -12.69 29.54 -10.29
CA ARG A 183 -11.90 30.15 -9.21
C ARG A 183 -10.42 29.99 -9.52
N VAL A 184 -9.73 31.12 -9.37
CA VAL A 184 -8.30 31.35 -9.53
C VAL A 184 -7.49 30.35 -8.69
N GLU A 185 -6.50 29.75 -9.34
CA GLU A 185 -5.57 28.75 -8.81
C GLU A 185 -4.88 29.25 -7.54
N GLN A 186 -5.12 28.55 -6.43
CA GLN A 186 -4.18 28.50 -5.31
C GLN A 186 -3.46 27.16 -5.42
N HIS A 187 -2.13 27.20 -5.58
CA HIS A 187 -1.25 26.05 -5.54
C HIS A 187 -1.38 25.33 -4.19
N GLN A 188 -2.28 24.35 -4.12
CA GLN A 188 -2.12 23.21 -3.22
C GLN A 188 -1.33 22.16 -3.99
N LEU A 189 -0.26 21.66 -3.37
CA LEU A 189 0.61 20.63 -3.91
C LEU A 189 -0.21 19.37 -4.21
N SER A 190 -0.64 19.25 -5.47
CA SER A 190 -1.28 18.05 -6.00
C SER A 190 -0.25 16.93 -6.04
N PHE A 191 -0.59 15.80 -5.43
CA PHE A 191 0.06 14.52 -5.75
C PHE A 191 -0.29 14.17 -7.19
N GLU A 192 0.59 14.50 -8.13
CA GLU A 192 0.54 13.96 -9.49
C GLU A 192 0.93 12.48 -9.42
N ALA A 193 -0.07 11.62 -9.26
CA ALA A 193 0.05 10.23 -9.66
C ALA A 193 -0.20 10.20 -11.17
N ASP A 194 0.88 10.02 -11.95
CA ASP A 194 0.83 9.71 -13.37
C ASP A 194 -0.18 8.58 -13.63
N GLN A 195 -1.36 8.94 -14.16
CA GLN A 195 -2.27 7.97 -14.75
C GLN A 195 -1.91 7.79 -16.23
N PRO A 196 -1.61 6.57 -16.70
CA PRO A 196 -1.48 6.34 -18.12
C PRO A 196 -2.84 6.58 -18.79
N THR A 197 -2.84 7.50 -19.75
CA THR A 197 -4.00 7.91 -20.55
C THR A 197 -4.47 6.71 -21.37
N LEU A 198 -5.58 6.09 -20.98
CA LEU A 198 -6.26 5.08 -21.81
C LEU A 198 -7.13 5.78 -22.87
N PRO A 199 -7.14 5.29 -24.12
CA PRO A 199 -7.89 5.91 -25.20
C PRO A 199 -9.40 5.78 -24.98
N ALA A 200 -10.14 6.81 -25.41
CA ALA A 200 -11.59 6.95 -25.32
C ALA A 200 -12.33 5.69 -25.81
N ALA A 201 -12.67 4.80 -24.86
CA ALA A 201 -13.50 3.64 -25.13
C ALA A 201 -14.98 4.08 -25.09
N ALA A 202 -15.62 3.97 -26.24
CA ALA A 202 -17.04 4.13 -26.55
C ALA A 202 -17.97 4.21 -25.32
N GLU A 203 -18.68 5.33 -25.20
CA GLU A 203 -19.76 5.53 -24.24
C GLU A 203 -20.86 4.50 -24.44
N ILE A 204 -20.72 3.35 -23.78
CA ILE A 204 -21.82 2.42 -23.60
C ILE A 204 -22.87 3.18 -22.78
N SER A 205 -23.98 3.54 -23.43
CA SER A 205 -25.13 4.22 -22.84
C SER A 205 -25.41 3.64 -21.44
N THR A 206 -25.56 4.51 -20.45
CA THR A 206 -25.81 4.14 -19.04
C THR A 206 -26.92 3.10 -18.89
N LYS A 207 -27.92 3.14 -19.79
CA LYS A 207 -29.00 2.15 -19.87
C LYS A 207 -28.51 0.73 -20.19
N ALA A 208 -27.54 0.60 -21.10
CA ALA A 208 -26.96 -0.69 -21.48
C ALA A 208 -26.09 -1.29 -20.34
N ARG A 209 -25.38 -0.44 -19.59
CA ARG A 209 -24.67 -0.87 -18.37
C ARG A 209 -25.63 -1.34 -17.28
N ILE A 210 -26.74 -0.62 -17.08
CA ILE A 210 -27.78 -1.02 -16.11
C ILE A 210 -28.40 -2.36 -16.51
N SER A 211 -28.71 -2.58 -17.79
CA SER A 211 -29.26 -3.87 -18.24
C SER A 211 -28.27 -5.03 -18.07
N GLN A 212 -26.97 -4.79 -18.28
CA GLN A 212 -25.93 -5.80 -18.11
C GLN A 212 -25.70 -6.14 -16.62
N LEU A 213 -25.80 -5.16 -15.73
CA LEU A 213 -25.74 -5.41 -14.28
C LEU A 213 -26.97 -6.19 -13.79
N LEU A 214 -28.16 -5.87 -14.30
CA LEU A 214 -29.37 -6.61 -13.98
C LEU A 214 -29.32 -8.06 -14.46
N SER A 215 -28.80 -8.32 -15.67
CA SER A 215 -28.63 -9.70 -16.15
C SER A 215 -27.66 -10.49 -15.28
N ASN A 216 -26.54 -9.88 -14.90
CA ASN A 216 -25.52 -10.54 -14.07
C ASN A 216 -26.01 -10.80 -12.64
N LEU A 217 -26.76 -9.87 -12.04
CA LEU A 217 -27.39 -10.08 -10.74
C LEU A 217 -28.45 -11.17 -10.81
N SER A 218 -29.26 -11.23 -11.88
CA SER A 218 -30.25 -12.29 -12.02
C SER A 218 -29.62 -13.68 -12.14
N ALA A 219 -28.48 -13.79 -12.84
CA ALA A 219 -27.74 -15.04 -12.94
C ALA A 219 -27.16 -15.48 -11.59
N LEU A 220 -26.57 -14.55 -10.83
CA LEU A 220 -26.05 -14.82 -9.49
C LEU A 220 -27.14 -15.22 -8.49
N VAL A 221 -28.35 -14.65 -8.61
CA VAL A 221 -29.49 -15.02 -7.77
C VAL A 221 -29.99 -16.42 -8.08
N GLN A 222 -29.89 -16.88 -9.34
CA GLN A 222 -30.23 -18.26 -9.71
C GLN A 222 -29.16 -19.29 -9.33
N GLU A 223 -27.91 -18.87 -9.15
CA GLU A 223 -26.81 -19.73 -8.66
C GLU A 223 -26.77 -19.87 -7.14
N LEU A 224 -27.50 -19.02 -6.39
CA LEU A 224 -27.61 -19.13 -4.95
C LEU A 224 -28.51 -20.32 -4.58
N PRO A 225 -28.02 -21.26 -3.75
CA PRO A 225 -28.83 -22.41 -3.34
C PRO A 225 -30.04 -21.96 -2.53
N ASP A 226 -31.20 -22.56 -2.81
CA ASP A 226 -32.46 -22.22 -2.14
C ASP A 226 -32.27 -22.37 -0.61
N PRO A 227 -32.58 -21.32 0.19
CA PRO A 227 -32.37 -21.32 1.64
C PRO A 227 -33.23 -22.36 2.39
N ASN A 228 -34.15 -23.03 1.69
CA ASN A 228 -35.00 -24.10 2.23
C ASN A 228 -34.53 -25.52 1.83
N SER A 229 -33.42 -25.65 1.09
CA SER A 229 -32.85 -26.96 0.79
C SER A 229 -31.90 -27.38 1.93
N GLU A 230 -32.29 -28.39 2.71
CA GLU A 230 -31.49 -28.90 3.82
C GLU A 230 -30.08 -29.35 3.38
N PRO A 231 -29.07 -29.26 4.26
CA PRO A 231 -27.68 -29.51 3.91
C PRO A 231 -27.43 -30.99 3.62
N SER A 232 -27.33 -31.36 2.34
CA SER A 232 -26.87 -32.70 1.94
C SER A 232 -25.39 -32.88 2.31
N THR A 233 -25.14 -33.86 3.17
CA THR A 233 -23.84 -34.20 3.74
C THR A 233 -22.76 -34.53 2.71
N LEU A 234 -21.55 -34.09 3.05
CA LEU A 234 -20.25 -34.34 2.43
C LEU A 234 -20.04 -35.78 1.94
N ARG A 235 -19.60 -35.95 0.68
CA ARG A 235 -18.86 -37.13 0.23
C ARG A 235 -17.55 -36.74 -0.45
N ARG A 236 -16.45 -36.77 0.33
CA ARG A 236 -15.07 -36.81 -0.18
C ARG A 236 -14.83 -38.13 -0.92
N GLY A 237 -14.82 -38.09 -2.25
CA GLY A 237 -14.43 -39.19 -3.12
C GLY A 237 -12.92 -39.22 -3.37
N ARG A 238 -12.22 -40.07 -2.63
CA ARG A 238 -10.82 -40.47 -2.82
C ARG A 238 -10.73 -41.31 -4.11
N ARG A 239 -9.97 -40.88 -5.13
CA ARG A 239 -9.64 -41.76 -6.27
C ARG A 239 -8.12 -41.86 -6.43
N ARG A 240 -7.60 -43.00 -5.97
CA ARG A 240 -6.29 -43.56 -6.33
C ARG A 240 -6.36 -43.97 -7.81
N GLN A 241 -5.33 -43.66 -8.59
CA GLN A 241 -5.04 -44.33 -9.85
C GLN A 241 -3.84 -45.27 -9.62
N GLN A 242 -4.05 -46.54 -9.94
CA GLN A 242 -3.04 -47.44 -10.50
C GLN A 242 -3.20 -47.39 -12.02
#